data_AF-A0A4Q3IRA0-F1
#
_entry.id   AF-A0A4Q3IRA0-F1
#
_cell.length_a   1.000
_cell.length_b   1.000
_cell.length_c   1.000
_cell.angle_alpha   90.00
_cell.angle_beta   90.00
_cell.angle_gamma   90.00
#
_symmetry.space_group_name_H-M   'P 1'
#
loop_
_entity.id
_entity.type
_entity.pdbx_description
1 polymer ?
#
loop_
_entity_poly.entity_id
_entity_poly.type
_entity_poly.pdbx_seq_one_letter_code
_entity_poly.pdbx_strand_id
1 'polypeptide(L)'
;MPHPKADFRDTFKRFFTSLIASYRYPPTGSIRMRIFPDAATRDAVILLTFGLVSFGLLQHIDAHEMLDEFFRSNEAWQADDFVLGLLTTGILGFVYAWRRLADLKREAVQRNKAEGYAEWLAYHDPLTRLPNRHFLEARLADGDWGLSSVGSVIAIDLDGFKKVNDLVGHHGGDELLVAIGRRLSESFPVDVAIRLGGDEFLLVTPRTGNS
;
A
#
# COMPACT_ATOMS: atom_id res chain seq x y z
N MET A 1 29.58 -52.00 0.64
CA MET A 1 29.31 -50.56 0.80
C MET A 1 27.92 -50.24 0.27
N PRO A 2 27.03 -49.67 1.08
CA PRO A 2 26.00 -48.78 0.56
C PRO A 2 25.97 -47.43 1.31
N HIS A 3 25.73 -46.35 0.56
CA HIS A 3 25.55 -44.97 1.01
C HIS A 3 24.22 -44.76 1.77
N PRO A 4 24.13 -43.79 2.71
CA PRO A 4 22.87 -43.41 3.35
C PRO A 4 22.11 -42.38 2.50
N LYS A 5 20.79 -42.58 2.31
CA LYS A 5 19.88 -41.61 1.69
C LYS A 5 19.53 -40.51 2.71
N ALA A 6 19.74 -39.25 2.34
CA ALA A 6 19.31 -38.09 3.12
C ALA A 6 17.77 -37.96 3.09
N ASP A 7 17.14 -37.78 4.25
CA ASP A 7 15.69 -37.65 4.40
C ASP A 7 15.22 -36.22 4.07
N PHE A 8 14.50 -36.11 2.95
CA PHE A 8 13.92 -34.87 2.43
C PHE A 8 12.91 -34.24 3.39
N ARG A 9 12.25 -35.03 4.26
CA ARG A 9 11.26 -34.54 5.23
C ARG A 9 11.85 -33.62 6.29
N ASP A 10 13.07 -33.89 6.74
CA ASP A 10 13.73 -33.10 7.78
C ASP A 10 14.30 -31.78 7.25
N THR A 11 14.75 -31.79 5.99
CA THR A 11 15.19 -30.56 5.31
C THR A 11 14.01 -29.61 5.06
N PHE A 12 12.84 -30.16 4.68
CA PHE A 12 11.63 -29.38 4.45
C PHE A 12 11.04 -28.80 5.74
N LYS A 13 11.02 -29.57 6.84
CA LYS A 13 10.59 -29.08 8.16
C LYS A 13 11.45 -27.92 8.67
N ARG A 14 12.78 -28.02 8.54
CA ARG A 14 13.69 -26.94 8.98
C ARG A 14 13.53 -25.66 8.16
N PHE A 15 13.28 -25.78 6.85
CA PHE A 15 13.03 -24.62 5.98
C PHE A 15 11.74 -23.89 6.38
N PHE A 16 10.66 -24.63 6.68
CA PHE A 16 9.37 -24.05 7.08
C PHE A 16 9.41 -23.40 8.49
N THR A 17 10.11 -24.02 9.45
CA THR A 17 10.25 -23.45 10.80
C THR A 17 11.10 -22.19 10.81
N SER A 18 12.10 -22.08 9.93
CA SER A 18 12.90 -20.85 9.74
C SER A 18 12.08 -19.71 9.11
N LEU A 19 11.15 -20.04 8.19
CA LEU A 19 10.37 -19.04 7.45
C LEU A 19 9.26 -18.40 8.32
N ILE A 20 8.72 -19.14 9.30
CA ILE A 20 7.69 -18.67 10.22
C ILE A 20 8.27 -17.82 11.35
N ALA A 21 9.55 -18.01 11.71
CA ALA A 21 10.20 -17.28 12.81
C ALA A 21 10.64 -15.84 12.46
N SER A 22 10.66 -15.45 11.17
CA SER A 22 11.15 -14.13 10.74
C SER A 22 10.08 -13.04 10.61
N TYR A 23 8.79 -13.34 10.85
CA TYR A 23 7.71 -12.36 10.78
C TYR A 23 7.29 -11.90 12.19
N ARG A 24 8.07 -10.98 12.75
CA ARG A 24 7.72 -10.23 13.96
C ARG A 24 7.21 -8.84 13.55
N TYR A 25 5.94 -8.55 13.85
CA TYR A 25 5.35 -7.20 13.83
C TYR A 25 4.73 -6.90 15.21
N PRO A 26 4.53 -5.61 15.56
CA PRO A 26 4.68 -5.05 16.90
C PRO A 26 3.36 -5.16 17.71
N PRO A 27 3.36 -4.77 19.00
CA PRO A 27 2.24 -5.08 19.87
C PRO A 27 1.09 -4.06 19.81
N THR A 28 -0.06 -4.55 20.27
CA THR A 28 -1.22 -3.88 20.90
C THR A 28 -2.31 -3.21 20.03
N GLY A 29 -3.54 -3.73 20.19
CA GLY A 29 -4.80 -3.08 19.81
C GLY A 29 -5.95 -4.06 19.52
N SER A 30 -6.71 -4.45 20.55
CA SER A 30 -8.05 -5.11 20.55
C SER A 30 -8.38 -6.15 19.45
N ILE A 31 -8.21 -7.43 19.78
CA ILE A 31 -8.55 -8.58 18.92
C ILE A 31 -10.07 -8.84 18.93
N ARG A 32 -10.79 -8.42 17.89
CA ARG A 32 -11.92 -9.22 17.39
C ARG A 32 -11.31 -10.42 16.67
N MET A 33 -11.51 -11.63 17.20
CA MET A 33 -11.08 -12.87 16.53
C MET A 33 -11.81 -13.00 15.18
N ARG A 34 -11.19 -12.50 14.12
CA ARG A 34 -11.60 -12.74 12.74
C ARG A 34 -10.87 -14.02 12.34
N ILE A 35 -11.62 -15.12 12.18
CA ILE A 35 -11.11 -16.48 11.92
C ILE A 35 -10.23 -16.54 10.65
N PHE A 36 -10.28 -15.52 9.78
CA PHE A 36 -9.35 -15.31 8.68
C PHE A 36 -8.76 -13.89 8.73
N PRO A 37 -7.42 -13.73 8.70
CA PRO A 37 -6.77 -12.43 8.84
C PRO A 37 -6.91 -11.52 7.61
N ASP A 38 -7.12 -12.08 6.41
CA ASP A 38 -7.36 -11.32 5.18
C ASP A 38 -8.40 -12.01 4.27
N ALA A 39 -8.96 -11.27 3.31
CA ALA A 39 -9.95 -11.82 2.35
C ALA A 39 -9.34 -12.91 1.45
N ALA A 40 -8.04 -12.83 1.17
CA ALA A 40 -7.34 -13.75 0.28
C ALA A 40 -7.19 -15.16 0.88
N THR A 41 -6.94 -15.26 2.19
CA THR A 41 -6.78 -16.50 2.95
C THR A 41 -8.11 -17.22 3.03
N ARG A 42 -9.21 -16.49 3.25
CA ARG A 42 -10.56 -17.05 3.23
C ARG A 42 -10.89 -17.62 1.85
N ASP A 43 -10.62 -16.85 0.79
CA ASP A 43 -10.93 -17.28 -0.57
C ASP A 43 -10.07 -18.48 -0.98
N ALA A 44 -8.79 -18.53 -0.57
CA ALA A 44 -7.90 -19.67 -0.77
C ALA A 44 -8.39 -20.94 -0.06
N VAL A 45 -8.87 -20.83 1.19
CA VAL A 45 -9.41 -21.96 1.95
C VAL A 45 -10.71 -22.48 1.33
N ILE A 46 -11.58 -21.59 0.85
CA ILE A 46 -12.81 -21.97 0.13
C ILE A 46 -12.47 -22.73 -1.15
N LEU A 47 -11.53 -22.22 -1.96
CA LEU A 47 -11.10 -22.87 -3.20
C LEU A 47 -10.46 -24.24 -2.96
N LEU A 48 -9.58 -24.36 -1.96
CA LEU A 48 -8.96 -25.63 -1.57
C LEU A 48 -9.99 -26.66 -1.11
N THR A 49 -10.93 -26.23 -0.28
CA THR A 49 -11.99 -27.11 0.25
C THR A 49 -12.91 -27.58 -0.88
N PHE A 50 -13.34 -26.67 -1.76
CA PHE A 50 -14.16 -27.00 -2.92
C PHE A 50 -13.44 -27.95 -3.88
N GLY A 51 -12.16 -27.69 -4.16
CA GLY A 51 -11.32 -28.56 -5.00
C GLY A 51 -11.18 -29.98 -4.44
N LEU A 52 -10.92 -30.12 -3.13
CA LEU A 52 -10.84 -31.42 -2.44
C LEU A 52 -12.16 -32.20 -2.47
N VAL A 53 -13.28 -31.52 -2.22
CA VAL A 53 -14.61 -32.13 -2.24
C VAL A 53 -14.98 -32.57 -3.67
N SER A 54 -14.74 -31.69 -4.66
CA SER A 54 -14.99 -32.01 -6.08
C SER A 54 -14.13 -33.19 -6.54
N PHE A 55 -12.84 -33.23 -6.17
CA PHE A 55 -11.95 -34.33 -6.48
C PHE A 55 -12.43 -35.66 -5.87
N GLY A 56 -12.84 -35.65 -4.60
CA GLY A 56 -13.38 -36.84 -3.94
C GLY A 56 -14.68 -37.35 -4.58
N LEU A 57 -15.58 -36.45 -4.98
CA LEU A 57 -16.81 -36.79 -5.70
C LEU A 57 -16.52 -37.41 -7.07
N LEU A 58 -15.58 -36.85 -7.83
CA LEU A 58 -15.18 -37.37 -9.15
C LEU A 58 -14.62 -38.79 -9.09
N GLN A 59 -13.86 -39.11 -8.02
CA GLN A 59 -13.35 -40.47 -7.78
C GLN A 59 -14.47 -41.44 -7.39
N HIS A 60 -15.55 -40.96 -6.76
CA HIS A 60 -16.61 -41.84 -6.27
C HIS A 60 -17.58 -42.33 -7.36
N ILE A 61 -17.66 -41.62 -8.47
CA ILE A 61 -18.56 -41.92 -9.60
C ILE A 61 -17.86 -42.66 -10.75
N ASP A 62 -16.64 -43.16 -10.54
CA ASP A 62 -15.80 -43.77 -11.58
C ASP A 62 -15.78 -42.95 -12.89
N ALA A 63 -15.73 -41.62 -12.74
CA ALA A 63 -15.85 -40.68 -13.86
C ALA A 63 -14.84 -40.97 -14.99
N HIS A 64 -13.68 -41.53 -14.63
CA HIS A 64 -12.64 -41.92 -15.56
C HIS A 64 -13.12 -42.98 -16.56
N GLU A 65 -13.83 -44.01 -16.11
CA GLU A 65 -14.29 -45.11 -16.96
C GLU A 65 -15.43 -44.65 -17.88
N MET A 66 -16.31 -43.78 -17.37
CA MET A 66 -17.35 -43.12 -18.17
C MET A 66 -16.77 -42.21 -19.26
N LEU A 67 -15.70 -41.48 -18.94
CA LEU A 67 -15.01 -40.59 -19.88
C LEU A 67 -14.29 -41.39 -20.97
N ASP A 68 -13.64 -42.49 -20.58
CA ASP A 68 -12.95 -43.40 -21.50
C ASP A 68 -13.94 -44.05 -22.48
N GLU A 69 -15.10 -44.50 -22.00
CA GLU A 69 -16.14 -45.08 -22.86
C GLU A 69 -16.76 -44.04 -23.81
N PHE A 70 -16.94 -42.79 -23.34
CA PHE A 70 -17.35 -41.68 -24.19
C PHE A 70 -16.32 -41.39 -25.29
N PHE A 71 -15.03 -41.35 -24.97
CA PHE A 71 -14.00 -41.11 -25.98
C PHE A 71 -13.90 -42.27 -26.98
N ARG A 72 -13.96 -43.53 -26.52
CA ARG A 72 -13.96 -44.70 -27.40
C ARG A 72 -15.16 -44.71 -28.35
N SER A 73 -16.36 -44.40 -27.85
CA SER A 73 -17.57 -44.33 -28.67
C SER A 73 -17.56 -43.17 -29.68
N ASN A 74 -16.67 -42.19 -29.50
CA ASN A 74 -16.53 -41.00 -30.35
C ASN A 74 -15.16 -40.89 -31.03
N GLU A 75 -14.43 -41.99 -31.21
CA GLU A 75 -13.09 -42.01 -31.85
C GLU A 75 -13.08 -41.39 -33.26
N ALA A 76 -14.17 -41.53 -34.02
CA ALA A 76 -14.29 -40.96 -35.37
C ALA A 76 -14.17 -39.42 -35.41
N TRP A 77 -14.40 -38.74 -34.27
CA TRP A 77 -14.38 -37.28 -34.14
C TRP A 77 -13.17 -36.73 -33.36
N GLN A 78 -12.23 -37.58 -32.93
CA GLN A 78 -11.04 -37.17 -32.15
C GLN A 78 -11.41 -36.27 -30.93
N ALA A 79 -12.43 -36.67 -30.18
CA ALA A 79 -13.02 -35.85 -29.12
C ALA A 79 -12.03 -35.54 -27.96
N ASP A 80 -11.04 -36.40 -27.74
CA ASP A 80 -9.96 -36.21 -26.76
C ASP A 80 -9.06 -35.00 -27.09
N ASP A 81 -8.66 -34.84 -28.36
CA ASP A 81 -7.85 -33.71 -28.81
C ASP A 81 -8.60 -32.37 -28.66
N PHE A 82 -9.90 -32.35 -28.93
CA PHE A 82 -10.74 -31.17 -28.71
C PHE A 82 -10.84 -30.80 -27.23
N VAL A 83 -11.05 -31.78 -26.36
CA VAL A 83 -11.11 -31.56 -24.91
C VAL A 83 -9.77 -31.05 -24.39
N LEU A 84 -8.65 -31.63 -24.84
CA LEU A 84 -7.32 -31.18 -24.47
C LEU A 84 -7.04 -29.74 -24.94
N GLY A 85 -7.45 -29.39 -26.16
CA GLY A 85 -7.35 -28.03 -26.69
C GLY A 85 -8.17 -27.02 -25.87
N LEU A 86 -9.38 -27.38 -25.46
CA LEU A 86 -10.25 -26.54 -24.63
C LEU A 86 -9.65 -26.31 -23.24
N LEU A 87 -9.15 -27.38 -22.60
CA LEU A 87 -8.52 -27.30 -21.28
C LEU A 87 -7.23 -26.45 -21.33
N THR A 88 -6.39 -26.66 -22.34
CA THR A 88 -5.16 -25.89 -22.52
C THR A 88 -5.46 -24.41 -22.72
N THR A 89 -6.43 -24.08 -23.57
CA THR A 89 -6.87 -22.70 -23.80
C THR A 89 -7.47 -22.09 -22.53
N GLY A 90 -8.26 -22.85 -21.78
CA GLY A 90 -8.85 -22.43 -20.50
C GLY A 90 -7.79 -22.13 -19.44
N ILE A 91 -6.78 -23.00 -19.29
CA ILE A 91 -5.67 -22.80 -18.35
C ILE A 91 -4.86 -21.56 -18.73
N LEU A 92 -4.52 -21.40 -20.02
CA LEU A 92 -3.80 -20.20 -20.50
C LEU A 92 -4.61 -18.93 -20.26
N GLY A 93 -5.92 -18.95 -20.55
CA GLY A 93 -6.83 -17.84 -20.28
C GLY A 93 -6.92 -17.51 -18.79
N PHE A 94 -6.96 -18.53 -17.93
CA PHE A 94 -6.96 -18.35 -16.48
C PHE A 94 -5.65 -17.73 -15.98
N VAL A 95 -4.49 -18.22 -16.42
CA VAL A 95 -3.18 -17.67 -16.07
C VAL A 95 -3.06 -16.22 -16.56
N TYR A 96 -3.50 -15.92 -17.77
CA TYR A 96 -3.53 -14.57 -18.31
C TYR A 96 -4.42 -13.65 -17.47
N ALA A 97 -5.66 -14.07 -17.17
CA ALA A 97 -6.59 -13.31 -16.35
C ALA A 97 -6.03 -13.05 -14.95
N TRP A 98 -5.40 -14.06 -14.33
CA TRP A 98 -4.76 -13.92 -13.03
C TRP A 98 -3.62 -12.89 -13.05
N ARG A 99 -2.72 -12.96 -14.03
CA ARG A 99 -1.64 -11.97 -14.20
C ARG A 99 -2.21 -10.58 -14.43
N ARG A 100 -3.19 -10.44 -15.31
CA ARG A 100 -3.85 -9.16 -15.61
C ARG A 100 -4.49 -8.55 -14.38
N LEU A 101 -5.17 -9.34 -13.55
CA LEU A 101 -5.76 -8.88 -12.30
C LEU A 101 -4.70 -8.43 -11.30
N ALA A 102 -3.58 -9.14 -11.21
CA ALA A 102 -2.47 -8.76 -10.33
C ALA A 102 -1.83 -7.42 -10.76
N ASP A 103 -1.65 -7.22 -12.07
CA ASP A 103 -1.07 -5.99 -12.61
C ASP A 103 -2.00 -4.79 -12.43
N LEU A 104 -3.31 -4.94 -12.69
CA LEU A 104 -4.31 -3.89 -12.43
C LEU A 104 -4.33 -3.45 -10.96
N LYS A 105 -4.22 -4.39 -10.02
CA LYS A 105 -4.14 -4.04 -8.59
C LYS A 105 -2.89 -3.23 -8.27
N ARG A 106 -1.75 -3.57 -8.87
CA ARG A 106 -0.49 -2.82 -8.67
C ARG A 106 -0.59 -1.41 -9.24
N GLU A 107 -1.10 -1.26 -10.46
CA GLU A 107 -1.34 0.03 -11.10
C GLU A 107 -2.26 0.91 -10.25
N ALA A 108 -3.37 0.37 -9.73
CA ALA A 108 -4.28 1.09 -8.85
C ALA A 108 -3.60 1.57 -7.56
N VAL A 109 -2.79 0.73 -6.92
CA VAL A 109 -2.05 1.12 -5.71
C VAL A 109 -1.03 2.22 -6.00
N GLN A 110 -0.29 2.12 -7.12
CA GLN A 110 0.67 3.14 -7.51
C GLN A 110 -0.01 4.47 -7.83
N ARG A 111 -1.13 4.41 -8.54
CA ARG A 111 -1.95 5.59 -8.84
C ARG A 111 -2.46 6.27 -7.57
N ASN A 112 -3.04 5.52 -6.64
CA ASN A 112 -3.53 6.08 -5.37
C ASN A 112 -2.40 6.71 -4.54
N LYS A 113 -1.21 6.12 -4.54
CA LYS A 113 -0.03 6.72 -3.88
C LYS A 113 0.41 8.01 -4.55
N ALA A 114 0.43 8.04 -5.89
CA ALA A 114 0.78 9.23 -6.65
C ALA A 114 -0.23 10.36 -6.44
N GLU A 115 -1.53 10.04 -6.46
CA GLU A 115 -2.61 10.99 -6.17
C GLU A 115 -2.50 11.54 -4.75
N GLY A 116 -2.34 10.69 -3.74
CA GLY A 116 -2.16 11.15 -2.35
C GLY A 116 -0.90 11.98 -2.13
N TYR A 117 0.20 11.67 -2.83
CA TYR A 117 1.42 12.48 -2.77
C TYR A 117 1.25 13.84 -3.49
N ALA A 118 0.53 13.86 -4.62
CA ALA A 118 0.20 15.09 -5.34
C ALA A 118 -0.70 15.99 -4.49
N GLU A 119 -1.70 15.43 -3.81
CA GLU A 119 -2.55 16.15 -2.87
C GLU A 119 -1.72 16.71 -1.70
N TRP A 120 -0.80 15.91 -1.14
CA TRP A 120 0.11 16.39 -0.10
C TRP A 120 0.96 17.58 -0.58
N LEU A 121 1.52 17.52 -1.79
CA LEU A 121 2.30 18.60 -2.41
C LEU A 121 1.46 19.86 -2.70
N ALA A 122 0.17 19.71 -2.98
CA ALA A 122 -0.71 20.86 -3.20
C ALA A 122 -0.84 21.73 -1.94
N TYR A 123 -0.73 21.13 -0.76
CA TYR A 123 -0.93 21.79 0.53
C TYR A 123 0.33 21.95 1.39
N HIS A 124 1.47 21.37 1.00
CA HIS A 124 2.71 21.43 1.78
C HIS A 124 3.89 21.89 0.93
N ASP A 125 4.80 22.59 1.57
CA ASP A 125 6.09 22.98 1.00
C ASP A 125 7.01 21.74 0.96
N PRO A 126 7.52 21.33 -0.21
CA PRO A 126 8.34 20.12 -0.32
C PRO A 126 9.69 20.20 0.41
N LEU A 127 10.21 21.42 0.61
CA LEU A 127 11.49 21.64 1.27
C LEU A 127 11.37 21.53 2.79
N THR A 128 10.51 22.33 3.41
CA THR A 128 10.36 22.41 4.87
C THR A 128 9.34 21.43 5.44
N ARG A 129 8.50 20.81 4.59
CA ARG A 129 7.34 19.96 4.96
C ARG A 129 6.22 20.68 5.71
N LEU A 130 6.35 21.99 5.94
CA LEU A 130 5.29 22.80 6.52
C LEU A 130 4.12 22.94 5.53
N PRO A 131 2.90 23.16 6.02
CA PRO A 131 1.81 23.71 5.22
C PRO A 131 2.27 24.89 4.36
N ASN A 132 1.78 24.95 3.13
CA ASN A 132 2.09 26.03 2.19
C ASN A 132 0.98 27.11 2.18
N ARG A 133 1.15 28.12 1.33
CA ARG A 133 0.14 29.17 1.11
C ARG A 133 -1.24 28.63 0.74
N HIS A 134 -1.33 27.59 -0.09
CA HIS A 134 -2.63 27.03 -0.51
C HIS A 134 -3.37 26.34 0.63
N PHE A 135 -2.65 25.74 1.59
CA PHE A 135 -3.27 25.22 2.80
C PHE A 135 -3.97 26.32 3.61
N LEU A 136 -3.30 27.46 3.78
CA LEU A 136 -3.87 28.63 4.45
C LEU A 136 -5.13 29.11 3.71
N GLU A 137 -5.03 29.29 2.38
CA GLU A 137 -6.15 29.74 1.55
C GLU A 137 -7.36 28.79 1.65
N ALA A 138 -7.13 27.47 1.64
CA ALA A 138 -8.18 26.48 1.81
C ALA A 138 -8.83 26.54 3.20
N ARG A 139 -8.05 26.61 4.29
CA ARG A 139 -8.60 26.73 5.66
C ARG A 139 -9.38 28.01 5.90
N LEU A 140 -8.98 29.11 5.26
CA LEU A 140 -9.73 30.36 5.30
C LEU A 140 -11.04 30.25 4.50
N ALA A 141 -11.03 29.59 3.34
CA ALA A 141 -12.21 29.39 2.51
C ALA A 141 -13.25 28.45 3.16
N ASP A 142 -12.78 27.39 3.82
CA ASP A 142 -13.63 26.42 4.52
C ASP A 142 -14.23 26.98 5.83
N GLY A 143 -13.78 28.15 6.27
CA GLY A 143 -14.28 28.83 7.48
C GLY A 143 -13.73 28.26 8.79
N ASP A 144 -12.89 27.23 8.74
CA ASP A 144 -12.17 26.67 9.90
C ASP A 144 -11.39 27.75 10.64
N TRP A 145 -10.78 28.68 9.90
CA TRP A 145 -9.97 29.79 10.42
C TRP A 145 -10.69 31.15 10.28
N GLY A 146 -12.00 31.19 10.54
CA GLY A 146 -12.74 32.44 10.63
C GLY A 146 -12.18 33.40 11.69
N LEU A 147 -12.52 34.71 11.57
CA LEU A 147 -12.11 35.77 12.50
C LEU A 147 -12.42 35.49 13.98
N SER A 148 -13.39 34.61 14.27
CA SER A 148 -13.78 34.20 15.62
C SER A 148 -13.00 33.00 16.18
N SER A 149 -12.32 32.22 15.33
CA SER A 149 -11.52 31.04 15.71
C SER A 149 -10.01 31.30 15.69
N VAL A 150 -9.53 32.31 14.95
CA VAL A 150 -8.13 32.73 14.97
C VAL A 150 -7.84 33.64 16.17
N GLY A 151 -6.78 33.32 16.91
CA GLY A 151 -6.31 34.05 18.08
C GLY A 151 -5.23 35.06 17.74
N SER A 152 -4.20 34.63 17.03
CA SER A 152 -3.10 35.51 16.64
C SER A 152 -2.48 35.05 15.32
N VAL A 153 -2.02 36.03 14.55
CA VAL A 153 -1.27 35.82 13.31
C VAL A 153 0.09 36.50 13.48
N ILE A 154 1.17 35.75 13.27
CA ILE A 154 2.54 36.25 13.37
C ILE A 154 3.22 35.98 12.03
N ALA A 155 3.64 37.04 11.34
CA ALA A 155 4.49 36.94 10.16
C ALA A 155 5.96 36.96 10.56
N ILE A 156 6.75 36.08 9.96
CA ILE A 156 8.18 35.94 10.18
C ILE A 156 8.87 36.03 8.82
N ASP A 157 9.78 36.98 8.68
CA ASP A 157 10.67 37.13 7.54
C ASP A 157 12.11 36.92 8.00
N LEU A 158 12.96 36.30 7.18
CA LEU A 158 14.36 36.04 7.55
C LEU A 158 15.27 37.14 7.04
N ASP A 159 15.53 38.12 7.91
CA ASP A 159 16.43 39.23 7.60
C ASP A 159 17.77 38.76 7.01
N GLY A 160 18.06 39.21 5.80
CA GLY A 160 19.33 38.94 5.13
C GLY A 160 19.46 37.53 4.53
N PHE A 161 18.38 36.78 4.36
CA PHE A 161 18.40 35.46 3.71
C PHE A 161 19.09 35.48 2.33
N LYS A 162 18.87 36.52 1.53
CA LYS A 162 19.58 36.71 0.25
C LYS A 162 21.11 36.72 0.42
N LYS A 163 21.63 37.38 1.46
CA LYS A 163 23.08 37.39 1.74
C LYS A 163 23.59 36.00 2.11
N VAL A 164 22.77 35.20 2.80
CA VAL A 164 23.11 33.80 3.08
C VAL A 164 23.24 33.03 1.77
N ASN A 165 22.24 33.13 0.88
CA ASN A 165 22.30 32.51 -0.44
C ASN A 165 23.53 32.96 -1.25
N ASP A 166 23.87 34.25 -1.20
CA ASP A 166 25.02 34.81 -1.92
C ASP A 166 26.36 34.29 -1.35
N LEU A 167 26.45 34.02 -0.04
CA LEU A 167 27.68 33.59 0.64
C LEU A 167 27.91 32.07 0.61
N VAL A 168 26.86 31.28 0.83
CA VAL A 168 26.96 29.80 0.97
C VAL A 168 26.24 29.04 -0.14
N GLY A 169 25.67 29.75 -1.11
CA GLY A 169 24.89 29.19 -2.20
C GLY A 169 23.46 28.83 -1.78
N HIS A 170 22.59 28.61 -2.79
CA HIS A 170 21.18 28.27 -2.58
C HIS A 170 20.98 27.02 -1.73
N HIS A 171 21.86 26.02 -1.85
CA HIS A 171 21.77 24.82 -1.03
C HIS A 171 21.94 25.12 0.46
N GLY A 172 22.86 26.02 0.83
CA GLY A 172 23.02 26.45 2.22
C GLY A 172 21.83 27.27 2.73
N GLY A 173 21.20 28.06 1.86
CA GLY A 173 19.92 28.72 2.18
C GLY A 173 18.78 27.71 2.38
N ASP A 174 18.71 26.68 1.56
CA ASP A 174 17.72 25.61 1.69
C ASP A 174 17.88 24.88 3.04
N GLU A 175 19.12 24.56 3.45
CA GLU A 175 19.39 23.98 4.77
C GLU A 175 18.93 24.89 5.93
N LEU A 176 19.13 26.20 5.80
CA LEU A 176 18.66 27.17 6.79
C LEU A 176 17.13 27.17 6.88
N LEU A 177 16.44 27.18 5.73
CA LEU A 177 14.97 27.11 5.67
C LEU A 177 14.44 25.81 6.29
N VAL A 178 15.07 24.67 5.99
CA VAL A 178 14.74 23.37 6.59
C VAL A 178 14.93 23.41 8.11
N ALA A 179 16.04 23.97 8.59
CA ALA A 179 16.31 24.07 10.02
C ALA A 179 15.28 24.93 10.75
N ILE A 180 14.85 26.04 10.15
CA ILE A 180 13.81 26.91 10.70
C ILE A 180 12.46 26.23 10.66
N GLY A 181 12.08 25.64 9.53
CA GLY A 181 10.83 24.90 9.39
C GLY A 181 10.70 23.79 10.42
N ARG A 182 11.77 23.02 10.65
CA ARG A 182 11.82 22.01 11.70
C ARG A 182 11.60 22.61 13.09
N ARG A 183 12.34 23.68 13.45
CA ARG A 183 12.18 24.34 14.77
C ARG A 183 10.77 24.86 15.00
N LEU A 184 10.12 25.42 13.97
CA LEU A 184 8.73 25.85 14.04
C LEU A 184 7.79 24.66 14.23
N SER A 185 7.98 23.56 13.48
CA SER A 185 7.17 22.35 13.62
C SER A 185 7.32 21.64 14.97
N GLU A 186 8.47 21.78 15.62
CA GLU A 186 8.72 21.23 16.96
C GLU A 186 8.14 22.13 18.06
N SER A 187 8.03 23.43 17.81
CA SER A 187 7.56 24.42 18.79
C SER A 187 6.05 24.61 18.77
N PHE A 188 5.39 24.31 17.65
CA PHE A 188 3.97 24.53 17.44
C PHE A 188 3.25 23.26 16.97
N PRO A 189 1.95 23.11 17.28
CA PRO A 189 1.13 22.03 16.72
C PRO A 189 1.12 22.01 15.19
N VAL A 190 0.73 20.85 14.64
CA VAL A 190 0.48 20.68 13.21
C VAL A 190 -0.53 21.73 12.74
N ASP A 191 -0.37 22.20 11.50
CA ASP A 191 -1.21 23.21 10.84
C ASP A 191 -1.08 24.65 11.37
N VAL A 192 -0.23 24.94 12.36
CA VAL A 192 -0.05 26.32 12.88
C VAL A 192 1.02 27.09 12.10
N ALA A 193 2.13 26.43 11.78
CA ALA A 193 3.25 27.03 11.06
C ALA A 193 3.13 26.78 9.56
N ILE A 194 3.11 27.84 8.78
CA ILE A 194 2.92 27.83 7.32
C ILE A 194 4.12 28.53 6.68
N ARG A 195 4.63 27.98 5.58
CA ARG A 195 5.59 28.68 4.72
C ARG A 195 4.87 29.28 3.52
N LEU A 196 4.96 30.60 3.37
CA LEU A 196 4.28 31.31 2.27
C LEU A 196 5.08 31.23 0.97
N GLY A 197 6.41 31.22 1.07
CA GLY A 197 7.33 31.15 -0.05
C GLY A 197 8.62 31.89 0.27
N GLY A 198 9.71 31.61 -0.45
CA GLY A 198 11.01 32.24 -0.17
C GLY A 198 11.45 32.01 1.28
N ASP A 199 11.67 33.10 1.99
CA ASP A 199 12.04 33.19 3.40
C ASP A 199 10.88 33.54 4.36
N GLU A 200 9.65 33.63 3.83
CA GLU A 200 8.48 34.06 4.61
C GLU A 200 7.74 32.88 5.26
N PHE A 201 7.50 33.00 6.57
CA PHE A 201 6.71 32.08 7.37
C PHE A 201 5.56 32.82 8.08
N LEU A 202 4.49 32.08 8.35
CA LEU A 202 3.32 32.56 9.06
C LEU A 202 2.98 31.59 10.19
N LEU A 203 2.70 32.10 11.38
CA LEU A 203 2.08 31.35 12.45
C LEU A 203 0.64 31.82 12.62
N VAL A 204 -0.30 30.89 12.56
CA VAL A 204 -1.72 31.17 12.80
C VAL A 204 -2.17 30.33 13.97
N THR A 205 -2.35 30.97 15.13
CA THR A 205 -2.78 30.27 16.34
C THR A 205 -4.28 30.41 16.52
N PRO A 206 -4.97 29.37 17.01
CA PRO A 206 -6.38 29.47 17.37
C PRO A 206 -6.56 30.40 18.58
N ARG A 207 -7.76 30.98 18.73
CA ARG A 207 -8.12 31.83 19.85
C ARG A 207 -8.10 31.01 21.13
N THR A 208 -7.10 31.24 21.97
CA THR A 208 -7.08 30.70 23.33
C THR A 208 -8.17 31.41 24.13
N GLY A 209 -9.30 30.75 24.33
CA GLY A 209 -10.32 31.21 25.27
C GLY A 209 -9.76 31.16 26.68
N ASN A 210 -9.80 32.30 27.39
CA ASN A 210 -9.72 32.26 28.85
C ASN A 210 -10.97 31.54 29.36
N SER A 211 -10.82 30.27 29.72
CA SER A 211 -11.77 29.53 30.56
C SER A 211 -11.63 29.97 32.02
#